data_AF-F5VDT1-F1
#
_entry.id   AF-F5VDT1-F1
#
_cell.length_a   1.000
_cell.length_b   1.000
_cell.length_c   1.000
_cell.angle_alpha   90.00
_cell.angle_beta   90.00
_cell.angle_gamma   90.00
#
_symmetry.space_group_name_H-M   'P 1'
#
loop_
_entity.id
_entity.type
_entity.pdbx_description
1 polymer ?
#
loop_
_entity_poly.entity_id
_entity_poly.type
_entity_poly.pdbx_seq_one_letter_code
_entity_poly.pdbx_strand_id
1 'polypeptide(L)'
;MPDGATFDAIKSIIPTFIAYILSYLYVGIYWNNHHHLVSTLSKVSGKILWFNLHWLFWMSLLPMATKWLGAYPFRTAPTFVYGFILFMCAISYYLLQIEVLKQHKKHSKLKQIFGRDLKGKISIILYLTITICALSLPILSYVLLFVPTLLWVIPDRRIEKFYNP
;
A
#
# COMPACT_ATOMS: atom_id res chain seq x y z
N MET A 1 -7.96 11.27 18.81
CA MET A 1 -7.80 12.65 19.34
C MET A 1 -7.26 12.52 20.75
N PRO A 2 -6.52 13.51 21.28
CA PRO A 2 -6.07 13.47 22.65
C PRO A 2 -7.25 13.46 23.62
N ASP A 3 -7.12 12.79 24.76
CA ASP A 3 -8.17 12.75 25.79
C ASP A 3 -8.14 14.01 26.70
N GLY A 4 -7.72 15.16 26.15
CA GLY A 4 -7.60 16.41 26.88
C GLY A 4 -7.29 17.61 25.97
N ALA A 5 -7.54 18.83 26.46
CA ALA A 5 -7.37 20.08 25.72
C ALA A 5 -6.02 20.79 25.98
N THR A 6 -4.97 20.04 26.35
CA THR A 6 -3.63 20.56 26.64
C THR A 6 -2.60 20.06 25.65
N PHE A 7 -1.51 20.82 25.45
CA PHE A 7 -0.39 20.37 24.62
C PHE A 7 0.24 19.08 25.15
N ASP A 8 0.23 18.85 26.47
CA ASP A 8 0.74 17.60 27.05
C ASP A 8 -0.07 16.38 26.64
N ALA A 9 -1.37 16.52 26.39
CA ALA A 9 -2.21 15.43 25.90
C ALA A 9 -1.76 14.92 24.53
N ILE A 10 -0.99 15.69 23.75
CA ILE A 10 -0.44 15.25 22.47
C ILE A 10 0.52 14.06 22.66
N LYS A 11 1.22 13.98 23.79
CA LYS A 11 2.18 12.90 24.07
C LYS A 11 1.52 11.52 24.02
N SER A 12 0.25 11.41 24.46
CA SER A 12 -0.46 10.13 24.45
C SER A 12 -0.85 9.65 23.05
N ILE A 13 -0.98 10.56 22.07
CA ILE A 13 -1.39 10.22 20.71
C ILE A 13 -0.20 10.00 19.76
N ILE A 14 1.04 10.20 20.19
CA ILE A 14 2.24 10.04 19.36
C ILE A 14 2.25 8.70 18.60
N PRO A 15 2.00 7.53 19.22
CA PRO A 15 1.99 6.26 18.50
C PRO A 15 0.91 6.22 17.41
N THR A 16 -0.27 6.78 17.69
CA THR A 16 -1.36 6.89 16.72
C THR A 16 -1.03 7.83 15.58
N PHE A 17 -0.34 8.94 15.87
CA PHE A 17 0.09 9.89 14.85
C PHE A 17 1.17 9.30 13.94
N ILE A 18 2.12 8.53 14.48
CA ILE A 18 3.13 7.80 13.69
C ILE A 18 2.45 6.77 12.78
N ALA A 19 1.51 5.98 13.31
CA ALA A 19 0.74 5.02 12.51
C ALA A 19 -0.04 5.74 11.41
N TYR A 20 -0.61 6.91 11.70
CA TYR A 20 -1.28 7.75 10.71
C TYR A 20 -0.33 8.21 9.59
N ILE A 21 0.85 8.76 9.92
CA ILE A 21 1.84 9.16 8.91
C ILE A 21 2.21 7.98 8.02
N LEU A 22 2.50 6.83 8.62
CA LEU A 22 2.84 5.62 7.89
C LEU A 22 1.71 5.20 6.93
N SER A 23 0.46 5.20 7.41
CA SER A 23 -0.72 4.89 6.61
C SER A 23 -0.96 5.90 5.48
N TYR A 24 -0.78 7.19 5.76
CA TYR A 24 -0.88 8.25 4.76
C TYR A 24 0.15 8.06 3.64
N LEU A 25 1.40 7.71 3.99
CA LEU A 25 2.43 7.39 3.00
C LEU A 25 2.02 6.19 2.14
N TYR A 26 1.48 5.12 2.73
CA TYR A 26 0.95 4.00 1.95
C TYR A 26 -0.15 4.42 0.98
N VAL A 27 -1.14 5.17 1.46
CA VAL A 27 -2.24 5.68 0.62
C VAL A 27 -1.69 6.53 -0.52
N GLY A 28 -0.75 7.44 -0.24
CA GLY A 28 -0.12 8.29 -1.25
C GLY A 28 0.67 7.49 -2.30
N ILE A 29 1.46 6.52 -1.89
CA ILE A 29 2.20 5.61 -2.77
C ILE A 29 1.23 4.85 -3.69
N TYR A 30 0.20 4.26 -3.10
CA TYR A 30 -0.82 3.51 -3.82
C TYR A 30 -1.58 4.39 -4.82
N TRP A 31 -1.97 5.60 -4.41
CA TRP A 31 -2.64 6.56 -5.26
C TRP A 31 -1.75 7.00 -6.43
N ASN A 32 -0.48 7.30 -6.18
CA ASN A 32 0.44 7.73 -7.23
C ASN A 32 0.65 6.63 -8.28
N ASN A 33 0.93 5.40 -7.82
CA ASN A 33 1.06 4.24 -8.69
C ASN A 33 -0.23 3.98 -9.49
N HIS A 34 -1.39 4.06 -8.83
CA HIS A 34 -2.69 3.87 -9.46
C HIS A 34 -2.97 4.94 -10.51
N HIS A 35 -2.69 6.20 -10.22
CA HIS A 35 -2.87 7.31 -11.14
C HIS A 35 -2.02 7.12 -12.40
N HIS A 36 -0.73 6.77 -12.23
CA HIS A 36 0.13 6.40 -13.34
C HIS A 36 -0.45 5.23 -14.13
N LEU A 37 -0.89 4.14 -13.48
CA LEU A 37 -1.47 2.97 -14.14
C LEU A 37 -2.71 3.34 -14.97
N VAL A 38 -3.67 4.06 -14.38
CA VAL A 38 -4.93 4.42 -15.05
C VAL A 38 -4.71 5.43 -16.17
N SER A 39 -3.74 6.35 -16.05
CA SER A 39 -3.42 7.29 -17.13
C SER A 39 -2.88 6.63 -18.40
N THR A 40 -2.52 5.34 -18.35
CA THR A 40 -2.13 4.56 -19.54
C THR A 40 -3.33 4.07 -20.34
N LEU A 41 -4.54 4.03 -19.74
CA LEU A 41 -5.73 3.49 -20.37
C LEU A 41 -6.33 4.50 -21.37
N SER A 42 -6.62 4.04 -22.59
CA SER A 42 -7.42 4.81 -23.55
C SER A 42 -8.92 4.60 -23.38
N LYS A 43 -9.32 3.47 -22.80
CA LYS A 43 -10.72 3.12 -22.48
C LYS A 43 -10.76 2.34 -21.16
N VAL A 44 -11.79 2.57 -20.37
CA VAL A 44 -12.03 1.83 -19.12
C VAL A 44 -13.09 0.75 -19.39
N SER A 45 -12.79 -0.51 -19.07
CA SER A 45 -13.74 -1.62 -19.20
C SER A 45 -14.40 -1.94 -17.86
N GLY A 46 -15.59 -2.53 -17.88
CA GLY A 46 -16.29 -2.96 -16.66
C GLY A 46 -15.46 -3.92 -15.80
N LYS A 47 -14.64 -4.76 -16.43
CA LYS A 47 -13.74 -5.67 -15.72
C LYS A 47 -12.63 -4.92 -14.95
N ILE A 48 -12.03 -3.88 -15.55
CA ILE A 48 -11.10 -3.00 -14.83
C ILE A 48 -11.78 -2.33 -13.64
N LEU A 49 -13.02 -1.85 -13.80
CA LEU A 49 -13.78 -1.25 -12.71
C LEU A 49 -14.00 -2.21 -11.53
N TRP A 50 -14.30 -3.49 -11.80
CA TRP A 50 -14.44 -4.49 -10.75
C TRP A 50 -13.12 -4.77 -10.00
N PHE A 51 -11.99 -4.89 -10.70
CA PHE A 51 -10.68 -5.03 -10.04
C PHE A 51 -10.30 -3.77 -9.26
N ASN A 52 -10.66 -2.59 -9.77
CA ASN A 52 -10.47 -1.33 -9.07
C ASN A 52 -11.30 -1.27 -7.78
N LEU A 53 -12.58 -1.67 -7.82
CA LEU A 53 -13.43 -1.75 -6.63
C LEU A 53 -12.90 -2.74 -5.60
N HIS A 54 -12.41 -3.90 -6.05
CA HIS A 54 -11.80 -4.89 -5.17
C HIS A 54 -10.56 -4.33 -4.44
N TRP A 55 -9.73 -3.56 -5.14
CA TRP A 55 -8.60 -2.86 -4.52
C TRP A 55 -9.05 -1.74 -3.57
N LEU A 56 -10.02 -0.91 -3.99
CA LEU A 56 -10.58 0.15 -3.16
C LEU A 56 -11.21 -0.37 -1.87
N PHE A 57 -11.81 -1.56 -1.89
CA PHE A 57 -12.31 -2.22 -0.69
C PHE A 57 -11.22 -2.40 0.35
N TRP A 58 -10.04 -2.92 -0.02
CA TRP A 58 -8.95 -3.09 0.95
C TRP A 58 -8.38 -1.75 1.41
N MET A 59 -8.26 -0.78 0.50
CA MET A 59 -7.80 0.58 0.83
C MET A 59 -8.74 1.28 1.82
N SER A 60 -10.05 1.06 1.74
CA SER A 60 -11.03 1.68 2.64
C SER A 60 -10.98 1.13 4.07
N LEU A 61 -10.36 -0.04 4.28
CA LEU A 61 -10.13 -0.62 5.61
C LEU A 61 -8.89 -0.06 6.30
N LEU A 62 -7.96 0.56 5.56
CA LEU A 62 -6.72 1.10 6.12
C LEU A 62 -6.96 2.12 7.25
N PRO A 63 -7.89 3.09 7.17
CA PRO A 63 -8.11 4.04 8.27
C PRO A 63 -8.51 3.36 9.59
N MET A 64 -9.37 2.34 9.53
CA MET A 64 -9.79 1.57 10.70
C MET A 64 -8.59 0.80 11.29
N ALA A 65 -7.84 0.09 10.45
CA ALA A 65 -6.67 -0.67 10.89
C ALA A 65 -5.57 0.25 11.45
N THR A 66 -5.38 1.43 10.86
CA THR A 66 -4.41 2.45 11.31
C THR A 66 -4.74 2.93 12.71
N LYS A 67 -6.02 3.25 12.96
CA LYS A 67 -6.50 3.66 14.29
C LYS A 67 -6.22 2.56 15.32
N TRP A 68 -6.48 1.31 14.96
CA TRP A 68 -6.27 0.18 15.87
C TRP A 68 -4.78 -0.10 16.15
N LEU A 69 -3.94 -0.06 15.10
CA LEU A 69 -2.49 -0.15 15.19
C LEU A 69 -1.88 0.95 16.08
N GLY A 70 -2.37 2.17 15.90
CA GLY A 70 -1.94 3.34 16.65
C GLY A 70 -2.35 3.33 18.13
N ALA A 71 -3.52 2.77 18.45
CA ALA A 71 -4.02 2.68 19.81
C ALA A 71 -3.33 1.56 20.62
N TYR A 72 -2.90 0.49 19.94
CA TYR A 72 -2.26 -0.66 20.57
C TYR A 72 -0.96 -1.03 19.83
N PRO A 73 0.06 -0.16 19.89
CA PRO A 73 1.33 -0.40 19.21
C PRO A 73 1.97 -1.69 19.73
N PHE A 74 2.70 -2.37 18.85
CA PHE A 74 3.43 -3.62 19.15
C PHE A 74 2.57 -4.81 19.59
N ARG A 75 1.24 -4.73 19.49
CA ARG A 75 0.35 -5.86 19.78
C ARG A 75 0.11 -6.72 18.54
N THR A 76 -0.03 -8.02 18.74
CA THR A 76 -0.18 -9.03 17.67
C THR A 76 -1.39 -8.77 16.79
N ALA A 77 -2.59 -8.69 17.38
CA ALA A 77 -3.83 -8.56 16.62
C ALA A 77 -3.85 -7.34 15.67
N PRO A 78 -3.59 -6.10 16.13
CA PRO A 78 -3.61 -4.94 15.24
C PRO A 78 -2.47 -4.96 14.21
N THR A 79 -1.27 -5.42 14.59
CA THR A 79 -0.14 -5.54 13.64
C THR A 79 -0.42 -6.56 12.56
N PHE A 80 -0.98 -7.72 12.92
CA PHE A 80 -1.39 -8.77 11.99
C PHE A 80 -2.47 -8.27 11.03
N VAL A 81 -3.55 -7.67 11.55
CA VAL A 81 -4.67 -7.19 10.72
C VAL A 81 -4.21 -6.08 9.78
N TYR A 82 -3.38 -5.16 10.26
CA TYR A 82 -2.82 -4.10 9.41
C TYR A 82 -1.93 -4.66 8.30
N GLY A 83 -1.01 -5.57 8.64
CA GLY A 83 -0.16 -6.26 7.65
C GLY A 83 -0.99 -7.04 6.62
N PHE A 84 -2.02 -7.76 7.09
CA PHE A 84 -2.92 -8.53 6.23
C PHE A 84 -3.67 -7.63 5.23
N ILE A 85 -4.18 -6.49 5.69
CA ILE A 85 -4.85 -5.52 4.80
C ILE A 85 -3.86 -4.99 3.76
N LEU A 86 -2.64 -4.63 4.13
CA LEU A 86 -1.61 -4.20 3.17
C LEU A 86 -1.24 -5.29 2.17
N PHE A 87 -1.13 -6.55 2.62
CA PHE A 87 -0.91 -7.70 1.75
C PHE A 87 -2.04 -7.84 0.72
N MET A 88 -3.30 -7.71 1.17
CA MET A 88 -4.45 -7.76 0.28
C MET A 88 -4.54 -6.54 -0.66
N CYS A 89 -4.16 -5.34 -0.21
CA CYS A 89 -3.99 -4.17 -1.08
C CYS A 89 -2.95 -4.47 -2.18
N ALA A 90 -1.81 -5.09 -1.84
CA ALA A 90 -0.77 -5.42 -2.80
C ALA A 90 -1.22 -6.48 -3.83
N ILE A 91 -1.89 -7.54 -3.39
CA ILE A 91 -2.45 -8.56 -4.30
C ILE A 91 -3.51 -7.96 -5.21
N SER A 92 -4.50 -7.28 -4.65
CA SER A 92 -5.60 -6.69 -5.43
C SER A 92 -5.09 -5.65 -6.43
N TYR A 93 -4.10 -4.84 -6.05
CA TYR A 93 -3.45 -3.90 -6.95
C TYR A 93 -2.69 -4.63 -8.08
N TYR A 94 -1.98 -5.71 -7.78
CA TYR A 94 -1.32 -6.53 -8.79
C TYR A 94 -2.31 -7.16 -9.78
N LEU A 95 -3.47 -7.62 -9.32
CA LEU A 95 -4.54 -8.12 -10.19
C LEU A 95 -5.10 -7.02 -11.10
N LEU A 96 -5.32 -5.81 -10.56
CA LEU A 96 -5.71 -4.64 -11.34
C LEU A 96 -4.67 -4.31 -12.42
N GLN A 97 -3.38 -4.28 -12.07
CA GLN A 97 -2.29 -4.08 -13.03
C GLN A 97 -2.33 -5.11 -14.16
N ILE A 98 -2.49 -6.40 -13.83
CA ILE A 98 -2.57 -7.47 -14.84
C ILE A 98 -3.73 -7.19 -15.81
N GLU A 99 -4.89 -6.79 -15.31
CA GLU A 99 -6.06 -6.54 -16.15
C GLU A 99 -5.88 -5.31 -17.04
N VAL A 100 -5.25 -4.24 -16.54
CA VAL A 100 -4.86 -3.07 -17.34
C VAL A 100 -3.88 -3.50 -18.45
N LEU A 101 -2.84 -4.26 -18.12
CA LEU A 101 -1.83 -4.70 -19.08
C LEU A 101 -2.34 -5.63 -20.18
N LYS A 102 -3.48 -6.30 -19.98
CA LYS A 102 -4.15 -7.09 -21.03
C LYS A 102 -4.74 -6.22 -22.14
N GLN A 103 -5.07 -4.95 -21.87
CA GLN A 103 -5.61 -4.05 -22.88
C GLN A 103 -4.54 -3.51 -23.85
N HIS A 104 -3.26 -3.62 -23.49
CA HIS A 104 -2.16 -3.16 -24.32
C HIS A 104 -1.65 -4.27 -25.26
N LYS A 105 -1.25 -3.89 -26.49
CA LYS A 105 -0.60 -4.80 -27.45
C LYS A 105 0.63 -5.47 -26.83
N LYS A 106 0.90 -6.73 -27.19
CA LYS A 106 1.99 -7.58 -26.64
C LYS A 106 3.38 -6.91 -26.63
N HIS A 107 3.67 -6.00 -27.58
CA HIS A 107 4.97 -5.31 -27.72
C HIS A 107 4.93 -3.81 -27.36
N SER A 108 3.94 -3.35 -26.61
CA SER A 108 3.92 -1.95 -26.14
C SER A 108 5.07 -1.70 -25.14
N LYS A 109 5.71 -0.52 -25.23
CA LYS A 109 6.72 -0.07 -24.25
C LYS A 109 6.22 -0.18 -22.81
N LEU A 110 4.93 0.06 -22.59
CA LEU A 110 4.23 -0.11 -21.31
C LEU A 110 4.36 -1.53 -20.74
N LYS A 111 4.17 -2.57 -21.56
CA LYS A 111 4.26 -3.96 -21.09
C LYS A 111 5.69 -4.39 -20.75
N GLN A 112 6.70 -3.78 -21.37
CA GLN A 112 8.10 -3.98 -20.99
C GLN A 112 8.46 -3.29 -19.68
N ILE A 113 7.88 -2.12 -19.41
CA ILE A 113 8.13 -1.34 -18.18
C ILE A 113 7.41 -1.97 -16.97
N PHE A 114 6.11 -2.23 -17.11
CA PHE A 114 5.27 -2.77 -16.03
C PHE A 114 5.29 -4.31 -15.93
N GLY A 115 5.62 -5.04 -17.00
CA GLY A 115 5.67 -6.51 -16.98
C GLY A 115 6.77 -7.10 -16.08
N ARG A 116 7.74 -6.27 -15.68
CA ARG A 116 8.80 -6.58 -14.70
C ARG A 116 8.64 -5.73 -13.44
N ASP A 117 7.43 -5.67 -12.90
CA ASP A 117 7.16 -5.07 -11.58
C ASP A 117 7.74 -5.92 -10.44
N LEU A 118 9.08 -5.95 -10.36
CA LEU A 118 9.82 -6.66 -9.32
C LEU A 118 9.56 -6.01 -7.95
N LYS A 119 9.47 -4.67 -7.89
CA LYS A 119 9.17 -3.94 -6.65
C LYS A 119 7.81 -4.35 -6.08
N GLY A 120 6.76 -4.44 -6.91
CA GLY A 120 5.45 -4.90 -6.49
C GLY A 120 5.47 -6.34 -5.96
N LYS A 121 6.13 -7.26 -6.66
CA LYS A 121 6.26 -8.67 -6.22
C LYS A 121 7.02 -8.82 -4.91
N ILE A 122 8.13 -8.09 -4.75
CA ILE A 122 8.88 -8.04 -3.49
C ILE A 122 7.98 -7.51 -2.37
N SER A 123 7.19 -6.48 -2.65
CA SER A 123 6.29 -5.88 -1.65
C SER A 123 5.21 -6.85 -1.18
N ILE A 124 4.63 -7.65 -2.08
CA ILE A 124 3.66 -8.70 -1.72
C ILE A 124 4.30 -9.69 -0.74
N ILE A 125 5.53 -10.17 -1.03
CA ILE A 125 6.24 -11.09 -0.15
C ILE A 125 6.54 -10.42 1.19
N LEU A 126 7.02 -9.18 1.19
CA LEU A 126 7.29 -8.43 2.41
C LEU A 126 6.05 -8.28 3.29
N TYR A 127 4.90 -7.88 2.73
CA TYR A 127 3.67 -7.75 3.52
C TYR A 127 3.19 -9.10 4.06
N LEU A 128 3.33 -10.18 3.29
CA LEU A 128 3.01 -11.53 3.77
C LEU A 128 3.91 -11.93 4.94
N THR A 129 5.23 -11.72 4.81
CA THR A 129 6.20 -12.00 5.87
C THR A 129 5.89 -11.18 7.12
N ILE A 130 5.63 -9.88 6.98
CA ILE A 130 5.24 -9.01 8.10
C ILE A 130 3.99 -9.54 8.80
N THR A 131 2.98 -9.95 8.02
CA THR A 131 1.73 -10.49 8.55
C THR A 131 1.95 -11.77 9.35
N ILE A 132 2.69 -12.74 8.79
CA ILE A 132 2.96 -14.02 9.46
C ILE A 132 3.84 -13.80 10.69
N CYS A 133 4.90 -13.00 10.57
CA CYS A 133 5.80 -12.68 11.68
C CYS A 133 5.07 -11.98 12.83
N ALA A 134 3.97 -11.25 12.58
CA ALA A 134 3.24 -10.56 13.64
C ALA A 134 2.68 -11.50 14.71
N LEU A 135 2.44 -12.78 14.35
CA LEU A 135 1.94 -13.80 15.26
C LEU A 135 2.93 -14.18 16.36
N SER A 136 4.24 -14.11 16.06
CA SER A 136 5.30 -14.52 17.01
C SER A 136 6.19 -13.36 17.45
N LEU A 137 6.40 -12.38 16.58
CA LEU A 137 7.32 -11.25 16.74
C LEU A 137 6.61 -9.93 16.37
N PRO A 138 5.58 -9.49 17.13
CA PRO A 138 4.78 -8.33 16.79
C PRO A 138 5.58 -7.01 16.82
N ILE A 139 6.55 -6.87 17.72
CA ILE A 139 7.44 -5.70 17.75
C ILE A 139 8.25 -5.59 16.46
N LEU A 140 8.90 -6.70 16.06
CA LEU A 140 9.68 -6.74 14.83
C LEU A 140 8.79 -6.44 13.61
N SER A 141 7.61 -7.05 13.56
CA SER A 141 6.67 -6.88 12.46
C SER A 141 6.17 -5.44 12.36
N TYR A 142 5.90 -4.79 13.50
CA TYR A 142 5.53 -3.38 13.55
C TYR A 142 6.63 -2.48 12.96
N VAL A 143 7.90 -2.74 13.31
CA VAL A 143 9.04 -1.99 12.75
C VAL A 143 9.23 -2.29 11.26
N LEU A 144 9.02 -3.53 10.84
CA LEU A 144 9.16 -3.92 9.43
C LEU A 144 8.10 -3.28 8.52
N LEU A 145 6.97 -2.78 9.05
CA LEU A 145 6.02 -1.99 8.27
C LEU A 145 6.65 -0.72 7.66
N PHE A 146 7.75 -0.20 8.20
CA PHE A 146 8.41 0.98 7.61
C PHE A 146 9.28 0.63 6.39
N VAL A 147 9.62 -0.65 6.19
CA VAL A 147 10.52 -1.05 5.09
C VAL A 147 9.86 -0.90 3.72
N PRO A 148 8.63 -1.39 3.47
CA PRO A 148 7.99 -1.21 2.17
C PRO A 148 7.75 0.26 1.82
N THR A 149 7.39 1.12 2.79
CA THR A 149 7.22 2.55 2.52
C THR A 149 8.53 3.17 2.05
N LEU A 150 9.67 2.93 2.73
CA LEU A 150 10.97 3.43 2.30
C LEU A 150 11.36 2.96 0.88
N LEU A 151 11.05 1.71 0.53
CA LEU A 151 11.30 1.16 -0.81
C LEU A 151 10.54 1.90 -1.93
N TRP A 152 9.36 2.42 -1.62
CA TRP A 152 8.45 3.08 -2.56
C TRP A 152 8.46 4.61 -2.48
N VAL A 153 9.01 5.20 -1.43
CA VAL A 153 9.21 6.66 -1.31
C VAL A 153 10.05 7.18 -2.49
N ILE A 154 10.99 6.38 -2.99
CA ILE A 154 11.71 6.68 -4.24
C ILE A 154 10.86 6.15 -5.40
N PRO A 155 10.26 7.04 -6.22
CA PRO A 155 9.42 6.64 -7.35
C PRO A 155 10.18 5.70 -8.29
N ASP A 156 9.46 4.80 -8.94
CA ASP A 156 10.08 3.97 -9.98
C ASP A 156 10.46 4.85 -11.17
N ARG A 157 11.74 5.23 -11.25
CA ARG A 157 12.33 6.06 -12.33
C ARG A 157 12.03 5.54 -13.74
N ARG A 158 11.61 4.27 -13.88
CA ARG A 158 11.17 3.68 -15.16
C ARG A 158 9.85 4.28 -15.66
N ILE A 159 8.96 4.67 -14.75
CA ILE A 159 7.66 5.31 -15.05
C ILE A 159 7.90 6.78 -15.42
N GLU A 160 8.75 7.48 -14.69
CA GLU A 160 9.09 8.89 -15.00
C GLU A 160 9.70 9.05 -16.39
N LYS A 161 10.60 8.15 -16.81
CA LYS A 161 11.18 8.14 -18.16
C LYS A 161 10.16 7.92 -19.29
N PHE A 162 8.95 7.43 -18.97
CA PHE A 162 7.88 7.30 -19.98
C PHE A 162 7.11 8.61 -20.17
N TYR A 163 6.93 9.40 -19.10
CA TYR A 163 6.18 10.67 -19.14
C TYR A 163 7.07 11.89 -19.46
N ASN A 164 8.35 11.87 -19.10
CA ASN A 164 9.35 12.87 -19.47
C ASN A 164 10.44 12.20 -20.33
N PRO A 165 10.26 12.13 -21.66
CA PRO A 165 11.26 11.60 -22.59
C PRO A 165 12.52 12.47 -22.69
#